data_AF-A0A940XC88-F1
#
_entry.id   AF-A0A940XC88-F1
#
_cell.length_a   1.000
_cell.length_b   1.000
_cell.length_c   1.000
_cell.angle_alpha   90.00
_cell.angle_beta   90.00
_cell.angle_gamma   90.00
#
_symmetry.space_group_name_H-M   'P 1'
#
loop_
_entity.id
_entity.type
_entity.pdbx_description
1 polymer ?
#
loop_
_entity_poly.entity_id
_entity_poly.type
_entity_poly.pdbx_seq_one_letter_code
_entity_poly.pdbx_strand_id
1 'polypeptide(L)'
;MTTFMAVPGTVPGRARDWIPVTTLAVPTVWMATSDGLVCIDLIAVERAINGTRRGWTLNADEARYAASLGFAAGLTYSLIGTRIGVSAQTMQSWFPELAAPKTERQARPRPRSRPEPVPRQPVRCGTRVAYQRHIRRGEPTCAPCRAAKSAADRYYRRHGTYVIPEGAS
;
A
#
# COMPACT_ATOMS: atom_id res chain seq x y z
N MET A 1 -27.52 -9.14 47.76
CA MET A 1 -28.89 -8.92 47.23
C MET A 1 -29.07 -7.42 47.12
N THR A 2 -28.94 -6.87 45.92
CA THR A 2 -28.94 -5.41 45.71
C THR A 2 -30.26 -5.03 45.03
N THR A 3 -31.14 -4.37 45.79
CA THR A 3 -32.46 -3.93 45.36
C THR A 3 -32.32 -2.69 44.48
N PHE A 4 -32.68 -2.79 43.20
CA PHE A 4 -32.83 -1.64 42.32
C PHE A 4 -34.14 -0.91 42.66
N MET A 5 -34.05 0.36 43.04
CA MET A 5 -35.23 1.23 43.17
C MET A 5 -35.65 1.74 41.79
N ALA A 6 -36.89 1.40 41.40
CA ALA A 6 -37.51 1.92 40.19
C ALA A 6 -37.96 3.38 40.42
N VAL A 7 -37.54 4.28 39.53
CA VAL A 7 -38.00 5.68 39.50
C VAL A 7 -39.37 5.74 38.81
N PRO A 8 -40.43 6.26 39.46
CA PRO A 8 -41.75 6.37 38.85
C PRO A 8 -41.80 7.56 37.88
N GLY A 9 -42.19 7.30 36.62
CA GLY A 9 -42.43 8.36 35.62
C GLY A 9 -42.10 7.99 34.16
N THR A 10 -41.48 6.84 33.89
CA THR A 10 -41.12 6.43 32.54
C THR A 10 -42.27 5.69 31.86
N VAL A 11 -42.79 6.27 30.77
CA VAL A 11 -43.75 5.64 29.87
C VAL A 11 -43.15 4.32 29.35
N PRO A 12 -43.85 3.17 29.46
CA PRO A 12 -43.35 1.89 28.95
C PRO A 12 -43.49 1.88 27.43
N GLY A 13 -42.49 2.40 26.74
CA GLY A 13 -42.43 2.42 25.28
C GLY A 13 -41.06 2.85 24.79
N ARG A 14 -40.24 1.86 24.40
CA ARG A 14 -38.80 1.96 24.08
C ARG A 14 -37.94 2.41 25.24
N ALA A 15 -37.48 1.43 26.03
CA ALA A 15 -36.18 1.56 26.67
C ALA A 15 -35.18 1.94 25.57
N ARG A 16 -34.77 3.22 25.56
CA ARG A 16 -33.57 3.64 24.85
C ARG A 16 -32.44 3.05 25.68
N ASP A 17 -31.94 1.89 25.28
CA ASP A 17 -30.67 1.41 25.77
C ASP A 17 -29.68 2.55 25.57
N TRP A 18 -29.26 3.14 26.68
CA TRP A 18 -28.32 4.25 26.67
C TRP A 18 -27.05 3.72 26.04
N ILE A 19 -26.74 4.17 24.82
CA ILE A 19 -25.48 3.86 24.15
C ILE A 19 -24.39 4.43 25.06
N PRO A 20 -23.51 3.61 25.67
CA PRO A 20 -22.44 4.13 26.49
C PRO A 20 -21.52 4.94 25.58
N VAL A 21 -21.62 6.26 25.69
CA VAL A 21 -20.68 7.18 25.02
C VAL A 21 -19.38 7.06 25.80
N THR A 22 -18.45 6.26 25.29
CA THR A 22 -17.13 6.12 25.90
C THR A 22 -16.46 7.49 25.92
N THR A 23 -16.04 7.94 27.10
CA THR A 23 -15.42 9.24 27.39
C THR A 23 -14.05 9.46 26.71
N LEU A 24 -13.67 8.61 25.76
CA LEU A 24 -12.49 8.83 24.94
C LEU A 24 -12.85 9.87 23.88
N ALA A 25 -12.30 11.07 24.04
CA ALA A 25 -12.49 12.26 23.23
C ALA A 25 -11.93 12.13 21.79
N VAL A 26 -12.28 11.04 21.12
CA VAL A 26 -12.08 10.86 19.69
C VAL A 26 -13.39 11.25 19.03
N PRO A 27 -13.41 12.12 18.00
CA PRO A 27 -14.60 12.45 17.24
C PRO A 27 -15.10 11.18 16.54
N THR A 28 -15.96 10.46 17.24
CA THR A 28 -16.66 9.27 16.77
C THR A 28 -18.07 9.68 16.39
N VAL A 29 -18.52 9.21 15.24
CA VAL A 29 -19.89 9.46 14.78
C VAL A 29 -20.60 8.13 14.68
N TRP A 30 -21.82 8.09 15.21
CA TRP A 30 -22.75 6.99 15.00
C TRP A 30 -23.53 7.23 13.72
N MET A 31 -23.39 6.35 12.75
CA MET A 31 -24.09 6.40 11.47
C MET A 31 -25.14 5.31 11.41
N ALA A 32 -26.37 5.70 11.06
CA ALA A 32 -27.43 4.74 10.77
C ALA A 32 -27.26 4.23 9.33
N THR A 33 -27.14 2.92 9.18
CA THR A 33 -27.13 2.20 7.90
C THR A 33 -28.36 1.30 7.81
N SER A 34 -28.58 0.67 6.65
CA SER A 34 -29.65 -0.34 6.50
C SER A 34 -29.49 -1.53 7.47
N ASP A 35 -28.25 -1.79 7.89
CA ASP A 35 -27.87 -2.97 8.65
C ASP A 35 -27.77 -2.69 10.16
N GLY A 36 -27.85 -1.41 10.57
CA GLY A 36 -27.86 -1.01 11.98
C GLY A 36 -27.15 0.32 12.26
N LEU A 37 -26.78 0.52 13.53
CA LEU A 37 -25.96 1.65 13.96
C LEU A 37 -24.49 1.25 13.95
N VAL A 38 -23.68 2.02 13.23
CA VAL A 38 -22.23 1.80 13.12
C VAL A 38 -21.50 2.96 13.78
N CYS A 39 -20.46 2.66 14.56
CA CYS A 39 -19.55 3.66 15.12
C CYS A 39 -18.33 3.83 14.19
N ILE A 40 -18.09 5.06 13.75
CA ILE A 40 -16.97 5.41 12.85
C ILE A 40 -16.00 6.31 13.59
N ASP A 41 -14.72 5.92 13.68
CA ASP A 41 -13.64 6.80 14.12
C ASP A 41 -13.19 7.72 12.97
N LEU A 42 -13.55 9.00 13.05
CA LEU A 42 -13.24 9.97 12.00
C LEU A 42 -11.73 10.30 11.92
N ILE A 43 -10.99 10.22 13.03
CA ILE A 43 -9.53 10.46 13.02
C ILE A 43 -8.85 9.32 12.28
N ALA A 44 -9.29 8.09 12.52
CA ALA A 44 -8.81 6.93 11.77
C ALA A 44 -9.06 7.13 10.26
N VAL A 45 -10.29 7.45 9.88
CA VAL A 45 -10.67 7.70 8.48
C VAL A 45 -9.82 8.80 7.84
N GLU A 46 -9.68 9.95 8.51
CA GLU A 46 -8.89 11.09 8.01
C GLU A 46 -7.42 10.70 7.80
N ARG A 47 -6.80 10.05 8.79
CA ARG A 47 -5.40 9.59 8.70
C ARG A 47 -5.21 8.59 7.58
N ALA A 48 -6.17 7.70 7.36
CA ALA A 48 -6.14 6.76 6.25
C ALA A 48 -6.19 7.48 4.91
N ILE A 49 -7.15 8.39 4.69
CA ILE A 49 -7.28 9.16 3.45
C ILE A 49 -6.05 10.02 3.17
N ASN A 50 -5.39 10.56 4.20
CA ASN A 50 -4.16 11.33 4.04
C ASN A 50 -2.91 10.45 3.84
N GLY A 51 -3.05 9.12 3.85
CA GLY A 51 -1.93 8.19 3.68
C GLY A 51 -0.99 8.13 4.89
N THR A 52 -1.43 8.60 6.05
CA THR A 52 -0.66 8.61 7.30
C THR A 52 -0.99 7.42 8.22
N ARG A 53 -1.78 6.46 7.73
CA ARG A 53 -2.06 5.19 8.42
C ARG A 53 -0.77 4.39 8.63
N ARG A 54 -0.43 4.11 9.90
CA ARG A 54 0.73 3.29 10.30
C ARG A 54 0.37 2.36 11.44
N GLY A 55 0.57 1.05 11.26
CA GLY A 55 0.48 0.06 12.33
C GLY A 55 -0.94 -0.36 12.76
N TRP A 56 -1.99 0.06 12.05
CA TRP A 56 -3.38 -0.34 12.34
C TRP A 56 -4.22 -0.38 11.06
N THR A 57 -5.36 -1.07 11.11
CA THR A 57 -6.31 -1.25 9.99
C THR A 57 -7.67 -0.66 10.34
N LEU A 58 -8.32 -0.04 9.37
CA LEU A 58 -9.71 0.39 9.51
C LEU A 58 -10.63 -0.83 9.62
N ASN A 59 -11.73 -0.70 10.34
CA ASN A 59 -12.81 -1.67 10.23
C ASN A 59 -13.50 -1.56 8.83
N ALA A 60 -14.39 -2.50 8.50
CA ALA A 60 -15.00 -2.55 7.18
C ALA A 60 -15.83 -1.30 6.84
N ASP A 61 -16.57 -0.77 7.81
CA ASP A 61 -17.43 0.39 7.62
C ASP A 61 -16.65 1.71 7.56
N GLU A 62 -15.62 1.86 8.40
CA GLU A 62 -14.65 2.96 8.33
C GLU A 62 -13.92 2.96 6.99
N ALA A 63 -13.51 1.79 6.49
CA ALA A 63 -12.87 1.67 5.18
C ALA A 63 -13.83 2.01 4.04
N ARG A 64 -15.09 1.58 4.13
CA ARG A 64 -16.14 1.95 3.17
C ARG A 64 -16.40 3.46 3.19
N TYR A 65 -16.52 4.06 4.37
CA TYR A 65 -16.70 5.52 4.52
C TYR A 65 -15.48 6.32 4.05
N ALA A 66 -14.26 5.84 4.34
CA ALA A 66 -13.04 6.44 3.84
C ALA A 66 -12.96 6.39 2.30
N ALA A 67 -13.41 5.29 1.71
CA ALA A 67 -13.46 5.14 0.25
C ALA A 67 -14.47 6.12 -0.38
N SER A 68 -15.66 6.30 0.20
CA SER A 68 -16.66 7.24 -0.34
C SER A 68 -16.16 8.68 -0.34
N LEU A 69 -15.50 9.12 0.74
CA LEU A 69 -14.82 10.43 0.81
C LEU A 69 -13.69 10.54 -0.22
N GLY A 70 -12.91 9.47 -0.42
CA GLY A 70 -11.87 9.42 -1.45
C GLY A 70 -12.42 9.60 -2.87
N PHE A 71 -13.54 8.95 -3.19
CA PHE A 71 -14.21 9.11 -4.49
C PHE A 71 -14.81 10.51 -4.66
N ALA A 72 -15.44 11.06 -3.62
CA ALA A 72 -15.96 12.44 -3.64
C ALA A 72 -14.84 13.48 -3.88
N ALA A 73 -13.63 13.20 -3.41
CA ALA A 73 -12.43 14.00 -3.66
C ALA A 73 -11.76 13.72 -5.03
N GLY A 74 -12.33 12.85 -5.88
CA GLY A 74 -11.81 12.53 -7.21
C GLY A 74 -10.57 11.62 -7.20
N LEU A 75 -10.28 10.93 -6.10
CA LEU A 75 -9.16 10.00 -6.03
C LEU A 75 -9.45 8.72 -6.82
N THR A 76 -8.39 8.10 -7.35
CA THR A 76 -8.51 6.84 -8.09
C THR A 76 -8.63 5.65 -7.15
N TYR A 77 -9.29 4.57 -7.60
CA TYR A 77 -9.40 3.30 -6.86
C TYR A 77 -8.05 2.80 -6.33
N SER A 78 -6.98 2.88 -7.14
CA SER A 78 -5.66 2.40 -6.72
C SER A 78 -5.11 3.20 -5.54
N LEU A 79 -5.22 4.53 -5.58
CA LEU A 79 -4.70 5.39 -4.52
C LEU A 79 -5.50 5.21 -3.23
N ILE A 80 -6.83 5.15 -3.34
CA ILE A 80 -7.72 4.88 -2.20
C ILE A 80 -7.35 3.53 -1.58
N GLY A 81 -7.27 2.46 -2.38
CA GLY A 81 -6.94 1.12 -1.90
C GLY A 81 -5.59 1.03 -1.18
N THR A 82 -4.55 1.69 -1.70
CA THR A 82 -3.25 1.79 -1.04
C THR A 82 -3.35 2.49 0.33
N ARG A 83 -4.14 3.56 0.41
CA ARG A 83 -4.31 4.39 1.61
C ARG A 83 -5.08 3.65 2.71
N ILE A 84 -6.24 3.08 2.37
CA ILE A 84 -7.13 2.42 3.33
C ILE A 84 -6.74 0.95 3.58
N GLY A 85 -5.91 0.34 2.73
CA GLY A 85 -5.48 -1.05 2.86
C GLY A 85 -6.51 -2.07 2.34
N VAL A 86 -7.35 -1.67 1.38
CA VAL A 86 -8.43 -2.50 0.82
C VAL A 86 -8.18 -2.75 -0.66
N SER A 87 -8.55 -3.95 -1.13
CA SER A 87 -8.40 -4.31 -2.53
C SER A 87 -9.35 -3.53 -3.44
N ALA A 88 -8.95 -3.32 -4.70
CA ALA A 88 -9.82 -2.71 -5.72
C ALA A 88 -11.13 -3.50 -5.91
N GLN A 89 -11.08 -4.83 -5.82
CA GLN A 89 -12.25 -5.70 -5.97
C GLN A 89 -13.27 -5.48 -4.84
N THR A 90 -12.79 -5.36 -3.60
CA THR A 90 -13.65 -5.07 -2.45
C THR A 90 -14.33 -3.70 -2.61
N MET A 91 -13.60 -2.66 -3.05
CA MET A 91 -14.23 -1.36 -3.32
C MET A 91 -15.24 -1.41 -4.46
N GLN A 92 -14.99 -2.19 -5.52
CA GLN A 92 -15.95 -2.41 -6.60
C GLN A 92 -17.23 -3.10 -6.12
N SER A 93 -17.14 -4.01 -5.14
CA SER A 93 -18.35 -4.61 -4.55
C SER A 93 -19.15 -3.64 -3.67
N TRP A 94 -18.51 -2.64 -3.08
CA TRP A 94 -19.18 -1.63 -2.26
C TRP A 94 -19.83 -0.52 -3.09
N PHE A 95 -19.19 -0.15 -4.19
CA PHE A 95 -19.60 0.95 -5.06
C PHE A 95 -19.69 0.48 -6.52
N PRO A 96 -20.64 -0.43 -6.84
CA PRO A 96 -20.78 -0.96 -8.20
C PRO A 96 -21.09 0.13 -9.23
N GLU A 97 -21.77 1.21 -8.82
CA GLU A 97 -22.11 2.36 -9.66
C GLU A 97 -20.92 3.25 -10.01
N LEU A 98 -19.90 3.30 -9.15
CA LEU A 98 -18.67 4.06 -9.39
C LEU A 98 -17.62 3.25 -10.15
N ALA A 99 -17.82 1.94 -10.28
CA ALA A 99 -16.91 1.08 -11.00
C ALA A 99 -16.91 1.49 -12.47
N ALA A 100 -15.79 2.06 -12.93
CA ALA A 100 -15.61 2.33 -14.34
C ALA A 100 -15.89 1.02 -15.12
N PRO A 101 -16.81 1.02 -16.11
CA PRO A 101 -17.06 -0.16 -16.88
C PRO A 101 -15.72 -0.62 -17.47
N LYS A 102 -15.44 -1.92 -17.36
CA LYS A 102 -14.29 -2.57 -18.01
C LYS A 102 -14.49 -2.47 -19.52
N THR A 103 -14.31 -1.28 -20.06
CA THR A 103 -14.29 -1.04 -21.49
C THR A 103 -13.09 -1.78 -22.04
N GLU A 104 -13.23 -2.42 -23.20
CA GLU A 104 -12.16 -3.16 -23.86
C GLU A 104 -10.88 -2.32 -24.00
N ARG A 105 -11.01 -0.98 -24.07
CA ARG A 105 -9.88 -0.02 -24.08
C ARG A 105 -9.03 -0.01 -22.80
N GLN A 106 -9.60 -0.35 -21.64
CA GLN A 106 -8.88 -0.39 -20.36
C GLN A 106 -8.28 -1.76 -20.03
N ALA A 107 -8.59 -2.79 -20.83
CA ALA A 107 -7.71 -3.94 -20.89
C ALA A 107 -6.38 -3.43 -21.48
N ARG A 108 -5.49 -2.93 -20.61
CA ARG A 108 -4.08 -2.75 -20.94
C ARG A 108 -3.71 -4.04 -21.66
N PRO A 109 -3.31 -3.99 -22.95
CA PRO A 109 -2.99 -5.22 -23.65
C PRO A 109 -2.03 -5.96 -22.75
N ARG A 110 -2.42 -7.18 -22.31
CA ARG A 110 -1.55 -8.05 -21.51
C ARG A 110 -0.18 -7.89 -22.15
N PRO A 111 0.85 -7.42 -21.43
CA PRO A 111 2.15 -7.19 -22.04
C PRO A 111 2.46 -8.49 -22.77
N ARG A 112 2.48 -8.41 -24.12
CA ARG A 112 2.69 -9.57 -24.99
C ARG A 112 3.86 -10.28 -24.37
N SER A 113 3.63 -11.52 -23.91
CA SER A 113 4.60 -12.45 -23.31
C SER A 113 5.97 -11.82 -23.14
N ARG A 114 6.33 -11.44 -21.90
CA ARG A 114 7.63 -10.85 -21.53
C ARG A 114 8.69 -11.32 -22.55
N PRO A 115 9.28 -10.41 -23.36
CA PRO A 115 10.14 -10.83 -24.46
C PRO A 115 11.15 -11.83 -23.93
N GLU A 116 11.27 -12.95 -24.63
CA GLU A 116 12.12 -14.05 -24.22
C GLU A 116 13.50 -13.47 -23.85
N PRO A 117 14.07 -13.84 -22.69
CA PRO A 117 15.32 -13.25 -22.25
C PRO A 117 16.38 -13.40 -23.33
N VAL A 118 16.75 -12.29 -23.99
CA VAL A 118 17.80 -12.33 -25.01
C VAL A 118 19.05 -12.91 -24.36
N PRO A 119 19.62 -14.02 -24.90
CA PRO A 119 20.80 -14.64 -24.32
C PRO A 119 21.92 -13.60 -24.27
N ARG A 120 22.30 -13.21 -23.06
CA ARG A 120 23.36 -12.21 -22.86
C ARG A 120 24.66 -12.83 -23.35
N GLN A 121 25.34 -12.14 -24.27
CA GLN A 121 26.66 -12.55 -24.73
C GLN A 121 27.61 -12.79 -23.53
N PRO A 122 28.55 -13.74 -23.64
CA PRO A 122 29.54 -13.97 -22.60
C PRO A 122 30.33 -12.68 -22.37
N VAL A 123 30.25 -12.14 -21.16
CA VAL A 123 31.02 -10.95 -20.78
C VAL A 123 32.49 -11.36 -20.70
N ARG A 124 33.36 -10.63 -21.40
CA ARG A 124 34.81 -10.86 -21.34
C ARG A 124 35.33 -10.62 -19.92
N CYS A 125 36.18 -11.52 -19.44
CA CYS A 125 36.91 -11.34 -18.18
C CYS A 125 37.77 -10.07 -18.24
N GLY A 126 38.05 -9.47 -17.08
CA GLY A 126 38.75 -8.17 -16.99
C GLY A 126 37.84 -6.96 -16.89
N THR A 127 36.53 -7.16 -16.71
CA THR A 127 35.57 -6.07 -16.46
C THR A 127 34.96 -6.17 -15.06
N ARG A 128 34.51 -5.05 -14.49
CA ARG A 128 33.78 -5.04 -13.22
C ARG A 128 32.49 -5.87 -13.29
N VAL A 129 31.84 -5.90 -14.46
CA VAL A 129 30.65 -6.72 -14.71
C VAL A 129 30.99 -8.21 -14.66
N ALA A 130 32.11 -8.63 -15.25
CA ALA A 130 32.58 -10.01 -15.15
C ALA A 130 32.95 -10.40 -13.71
N TYR A 131 33.56 -9.50 -12.93
CA TYR A 131 33.79 -9.72 -11.49
C TYR A 131 32.47 -10.03 -10.75
N GLN A 132 31.44 -9.20 -10.93
CA GLN A 132 30.14 -9.44 -10.30
C GLN A 132 29.49 -10.75 -10.75
N ARG A 133 29.71 -11.17 -12.01
CA ARG A 133 29.21 -12.45 -12.51
C ARG A 133 29.86 -13.62 -11.77
N HIS A 134 31.18 -13.61 -11.56
CA HIS A 134 31.84 -14.67 -10.78
C HIS A 134 31.25 -14.77 -9.38
N ILE A 135 31.03 -13.64 -8.70
CA ILE A 135 30.40 -13.62 -7.36
C ILE A 135 28.99 -14.21 -7.38
N ARG A 136 28.15 -13.82 -8.35
CA ARG A 136 26.77 -14.36 -8.45
C ARG A 136 26.72 -15.84 -8.78
N ARG A 137 27.74 -16.37 -9.47
CA ARG A 137 27.83 -17.79 -9.84
C ARG A 137 28.60 -18.64 -8.83
N GLY A 138 29.25 -18.03 -7.84
CA GLY A 138 30.13 -18.73 -6.91
C GLY A 138 31.42 -19.27 -7.55
N GLU A 139 31.80 -18.75 -8.72
CA GLU A 139 33.03 -19.16 -9.41
C GLU A 139 34.27 -18.44 -8.83
N PRO A 140 35.46 -19.07 -8.82
CA PRO A 140 36.69 -18.40 -8.42
C PRO A 140 36.99 -17.21 -9.33
N THR A 141 37.23 -16.05 -8.73
CA THR A 141 37.44 -14.81 -9.49
C THR A 141 38.86 -14.76 -10.08
N CYS A 142 38.95 -14.70 -11.40
CA CYS A 142 40.22 -14.57 -12.11
C CYS A 142 40.96 -13.25 -11.79
N ALA A 143 42.29 -13.25 -11.94
CA ALA A 143 43.15 -12.10 -11.71
C ALA A 143 42.73 -10.81 -12.46
N PRO A 144 42.39 -10.83 -13.77
CA PRO A 144 42.02 -9.61 -14.47
C PRO A 144 40.71 -9.00 -13.95
N CYS A 145 39.73 -9.82 -13.56
CA CYS A 145 38.49 -9.33 -12.94
C CYS A 145 38.74 -8.69 -11.56
N ARG A 146 39.67 -9.22 -10.76
CA ARG A 146 40.09 -8.60 -9.49
C ARG A 146 40.76 -7.25 -9.73
N ALA A 147 41.68 -7.17 -10.69
CA ALA A 147 42.34 -5.91 -11.06
C ALA A 147 41.33 -4.84 -11.50
N ALA A 148 40.36 -5.23 -12.35
CA ALA A 148 39.30 -4.34 -12.83
C ALA A 148 38.41 -3.80 -11.69
N LYS A 149 38.05 -4.64 -10.72
CA LYS A 149 37.31 -4.20 -9.52
C LYS A 149 38.13 -3.19 -8.72
N SER A 150 39.40 -3.49 -8.46
CA SER A 150 40.30 -2.58 -7.73
C SER A 150 40.48 -1.25 -8.46
N ALA A 151 40.58 -1.25 -9.79
CA ALA A 151 40.65 -0.04 -10.59
C ALA A 151 39.35 0.79 -10.49
N ALA A 152 38.19 0.13 -10.61
CA ALA A 152 36.89 0.79 -10.44
C ALA A 152 36.70 1.38 -9.04
N ASP A 153 37.12 0.68 -7.99
CA ASP A 153 37.02 1.15 -6.60
C ASP A 153 37.97 2.35 -6.36
N ARG A 154 39.19 2.33 -6.92
CA ARG A 154 40.09 3.50 -6.88
C ARG A 154 39.48 4.70 -7.59
N TYR A 155 38.87 4.48 -8.76
CA TYR A 155 38.20 5.54 -9.51
C TYR A 155 37.03 6.12 -8.70
N TYR A 156 36.18 5.27 -8.12
CA TYR A 156 35.05 5.70 -7.29
C TYR A 156 35.49 6.54 -6.09
N ARG A 157 36.56 6.14 -5.40
CA ARG A 157 37.11 6.91 -4.27
C ARG A 157 37.64 8.29 -4.69
N ARG A 158 38.12 8.44 -5.92
CA ARG A 158 38.64 9.71 -6.45
C ARG A 158 37.56 10.62 -7.02
N HIS A 159 36.58 10.05 -7.73
CA HIS A 159 35.63 10.80 -8.54
C HIS A 159 34.17 10.72 -8.06
N GLY A 160 33.87 9.91 -7.03
CA GLY A 160 32.51 9.73 -6.50
C GLY A 160 31.53 9.00 -7.42
N THR A 161 31.99 8.52 -8.59
CA THR A 161 31.16 7.82 -9.59
C THR A 161 31.86 6.57 -10.10
N TYR A 162 31.10 5.63 -10.67
CA TYR A 162 31.62 4.34 -11.14
C TYR A 162 31.88 4.28 -12.66
N VAL A 163 31.83 5.41 -13.35
CA VAL A 163 32.06 5.48 -14.79
C VAL A 163 33.56 5.40 -15.04
N ILE A 164 34.07 4.21 -15.38
CA ILE A 164 35.46 4.06 -15.84
C ILE A 164 35.52 4.71 -17.23
N PRO A 165 36.42 5.69 -17.49
CA PRO A 165 36.55 6.29 -18.81
C PRO A 165 36.91 5.19 -19.83
N GLU A 166 36.22 5.19 -20.96
CA GLU A 166 36.46 4.25 -22.06
C GLU A 166 37.92 4.38 -22.51
N GLY A 167 38.72 3.32 -22.35
CA GLY A 167 40.12 3.29 -22.78
C GLY A 167 41.16 2.85 -21.74
N ALA A 168 40.79 2.67 -20.47
CA ALA A 168 41.68 2.06 -19.48
C ALA A 168 41.56 0.52 -19.50
N SER A 169 42.18 -0.13 -20.51
CA SER A 169 42.33 -1.59 -20.58
C SER A 169 43.79 -1.98 -20.46
#